data_AF-A0AAX3XFC1-F1
#
_entry.id   AF-A0AAX3XFC1-F1
#
_cell.length_a   1.000
_cell.length_b   1.000
_cell.length_c   1.000
_cell.angle_alpha   90.00
_cell.angle_beta   90.00
_cell.angle_gamma   90.00
#
_symmetry.space_group_name_H-M   'P 1'
#
loop_
_entity.id
_entity.type
_entity.pdbx_description
1 polymer ?
#
loop_
_entity_poly.entity_id
_entity_poly.type
_entity_poly.pdbx_seq_one_letter_code
_entity_poly.pdbx_strand_id
1 'polypeptide(L)'
;MPNWCENTLEVDTTDATLAKAIAEKVFRFDPKEKERIVDFNLLIPMPEELNITCGSFGDFSETLLRLDQPQTLTDNLIADYITENERKGLRLSLLSRQNNWTIGNFVDFLRNNPDEQNYFGYDLALGQAYIDNQLKYGARTWYDWAYNNWGVKWNANTQYCDEFNDGNTCFYVCFDTAWNPPNEWVNTLIQTFPDAKIKLTYFEPGIFFGGIESSDETETCYYQYPDSTKQALKIAEEFGYSEEDFEFSEQ
;
A
#
# COMPACT_ATOMS: atom_id res chain seq x y z
N MET A 1 -1.70 -16.48 -9.80
CA MET A 1 -2.49 -15.75 -8.80
C MET A 1 -1.54 -14.78 -8.12
N PRO A 2 -1.98 -13.61 -7.61
CA PRO A 2 -1.09 -12.83 -6.75
C PRO A 2 -0.67 -13.72 -5.57
N ASN A 3 0.60 -13.65 -5.19
CA ASN A 3 1.07 -14.30 -3.98
C ASN A 3 0.44 -13.59 -2.77
N TRP A 4 -0.20 -14.34 -1.90
CA TRP A 4 -0.83 -13.84 -0.69
C TRP A 4 0.11 -14.07 0.49
N CYS A 5 0.14 -13.13 1.42
CA CYS A 5 0.69 -13.38 2.75
C CYS A 5 -0.50 -13.73 3.64
N GLU A 6 -0.45 -14.92 4.21
CA GLU A 6 -1.44 -15.45 5.14
C GLU A 6 -1.15 -14.91 6.53
N ASN A 7 -2.20 -14.54 7.26
CA ASN A 7 -2.07 -13.93 8.57
C ASN A 7 -3.05 -14.54 9.56
N THR A 8 -2.59 -14.67 10.80
CA THR A 8 -3.39 -15.04 11.95
C THR A 8 -3.21 -13.97 13.02
N LEU A 9 -4.29 -13.28 13.39
CA LEU A 9 -4.30 -12.30 14.47
C LEU A 9 -5.03 -12.87 15.69
N GLU A 10 -4.31 -12.92 16.79
CA GLU A 10 -4.78 -13.31 18.11
C GLU A 10 -4.83 -12.08 19.02
N VAL A 11 -5.97 -11.87 19.67
CA VAL A 11 -6.14 -10.84 20.69
C VAL A 11 -6.65 -11.51 21.96
N ASP A 12 -5.92 -11.32 23.07
CA ASP A 12 -6.31 -11.77 24.40
C ASP A 12 -6.23 -10.60 25.39
N THR A 13 -7.27 -10.44 26.19
CA THR A 13 -7.42 -9.37 27.17
C THR A 13 -7.98 -9.94 28.48
N THR A 14 -7.92 -9.15 29.54
CA THR A 14 -8.56 -9.51 30.82
C THR A 14 -9.95 -8.87 31.01
N ASP A 15 -10.39 -8.02 30.08
CA ASP A 15 -11.63 -7.23 30.17
C ASP A 15 -12.39 -7.28 28.85
N ALA A 16 -13.64 -7.77 28.90
CA ALA A 16 -14.51 -7.86 27.74
C ALA A 16 -14.83 -6.49 27.10
N THR A 17 -14.80 -5.42 27.91
CA THR A 17 -14.98 -4.04 27.41
C THR A 17 -13.81 -3.63 26.51
N LEU A 18 -12.58 -3.99 26.92
CA LEU A 18 -11.38 -3.76 26.13
C LEU A 18 -11.39 -4.61 24.86
N ALA A 19 -11.69 -5.91 24.97
CA ALA A 19 -11.82 -6.79 23.80
C ALA A 19 -12.83 -6.25 22.78
N LYS A 20 -13.98 -5.73 23.25
CA LYS A 20 -14.99 -5.09 22.39
C LYS A 20 -14.45 -3.84 21.70
N ALA A 21 -13.76 -2.96 22.43
CA ALA A 21 -13.17 -1.76 21.85
C ALA A 21 -12.13 -2.09 20.76
N ILE A 22 -11.34 -3.15 20.95
CA ILE A 22 -10.40 -3.64 19.93
C ILE A 22 -11.18 -4.21 18.74
N ALA A 23 -12.18 -5.06 18.99
CA ALA A 23 -13.00 -5.65 17.94
C ALA A 23 -13.68 -4.59 17.06
N GLU A 24 -14.12 -3.46 17.62
CA GLU A 24 -14.68 -2.31 16.87
C GLU A 24 -13.65 -1.58 15.99
N LYS A 25 -12.35 -1.77 16.26
CA LYS A 25 -11.22 -1.26 15.46
C LYS A 25 -10.67 -2.26 14.45
N VAL A 26 -11.05 -3.53 14.57
CA VAL A 26 -10.62 -4.61 13.67
C VAL A 26 -11.73 -4.98 12.70
N PHE A 27 -12.97 -5.10 13.17
CA PHE A 27 -14.06 -5.73 12.43
C PHE A 27 -15.17 -4.76 12.01
N ARG A 28 -15.63 -4.92 10.78
CA ARG A 28 -16.96 -4.47 10.35
C ARG A 28 -17.80 -5.66 9.91
N PHE A 29 -19.12 -5.48 9.93
CA PHE A 29 -20.02 -6.45 9.32
C PHE A 29 -20.08 -6.23 7.81
N ASP A 30 -19.90 -7.29 7.02
CA ASP A 30 -20.14 -7.26 5.58
C ASP A 30 -21.53 -7.85 5.27
N PRO A 31 -22.50 -7.04 4.79
CA PRO A 31 -23.83 -7.54 4.48
C PRO A 31 -23.87 -8.59 3.34
N LYS A 32 -22.85 -8.62 2.47
CA LYS A 32 -22.80 -9.56 1.34
C LYS A 32 -22.39 -10.95 1.80
N GLU A 33 -21.29 -11.02 2.56
CA GLU A 33 -20.79 -12.27 3.13
C GLU A 33 -21.59 -12.70 4.37
N LYS A 34 -22.34 -11.77 4.98
CA LYS A 34 -23.11 -11.94 6.23
C LYS A 34 -22.25 -12.30 7.43
N GLU A 35 -20.99 -11.89 7.38
CA GLU A 35 -19.97 -12.20 8.38
C GLU A 35 -19.21 -10.93 8.76
N ARG A 36 -18.40 -11.03 9.82
CA ARG A 36 -17.47 -9.97 10.18
C ARG A 36 -16.20 -10.13 9.38
N ILE A 37 -15.68 -9.01 8.89
CA ILE A 37 -14.43 -8.96 8.15
C ILE A 37 -13.51 -7.90 8.74
N VAL A 38 -12.21 -8.16 8.61
CA VAL A 38 -11.15 -7.22 8.98
C VAL A 38 -11.19 -6.02 8.04
N ASP A 39 -11.13 -4.81 8.60
CA ASP A 39 -11.03 -3.58 7.81
C ASP A 39 -10.03 -2.62 8.46
N PHE A 40 -8.89 -2.45 7.81
CA PHE A 40 -7.81 -1.61 8.32
C PHE A 40 -8.22 -0.15 8.53
N ASN A 41 -9.23 0.34 7.81
CA ASN A 41 -9.72 1.72 7.93
C ASN A 41 -10.38 2.03 9.28
N LEU A 42 -10.83 1.00 10.02
CA LEU A 42 -11.46 1.21 11.33
C LEU A 42 -10.48 1.73 12.39
N LEU A 43 -9.21 1.31 12.27
CA LEU A 43 -8.10 1.78 13.09
C LEU A 43 -7.38 2.97 12.43
N ILE A 44 -6.95 2.82 11.17
CA ILE A 44 -6.17 3.82 10.44
C ILE A 44 -6.89 4.12 9.12
N PRO A 45 -7.80 5.11 9.09
CA PRO A 45 -8.60 5.40 7.91
C PRO A 45 -7.77 6.04 6.80
N MET A 46 -7.85 5.48 5.59
CA MET A 46 -7.27 6.11 4.41
C MET A 46 -8.15 7.27 3.96
N PRO A 47 -7.58 8.48 3.75
CA PRO A 47 -8.32 9.60 3.16
C PRO A 47 -8.90 9.26 1.78
N GLU A 48 -10.17 9.62 1.55
CA GLU A 48 -10.85 9.35 0.28
C GLU A 48 -10.18 10.05 -0.91
N GLU A 49 -9.58 11.23 -0.70
CA GLU A 49 -8.90 11.98 -1.77
C GLU A 49 -7.63 11.29 -2.29
N LEU A 50 -7.12 10.29 -1.57
CA LEU A 50 -6.01 9.46 -2.04
C LEU A 50 -6.47 8.34 -2.98
N ASN A 51 -7.78 8.07 -3.06
CA ASN A 51 -8.35 7.04 -3.94
C ASN A 51 -8.43 7.53 -5.40
N ILE A 52 -7.26 7.89 -5.94
CA ILE A 52 -7.05 8.34 -7.31
C ILE A 52 -6.15 7.35 -8.06
N THR A 53 -6.15 7.44 -9.38
CA THR A 53 -5.27 6.61 -10.22
C THR A 53 -3.81 6.79 -9.82
N CYS A 54 -3.07 5.70 -9.70
CA CYS A 54 -1.62 5.70 -9.61
C CYS A 54 -1.04 5.28 -10.96
N GLY A 55 -0.33 6.16 -11.64
CA GLY A 55 0.25 5.88 -12.95
C GLY A 55 1.05 7.02 -13.57
N SER A 56 1.72 6.68 -14.66
CA SER A 56 2.76 7.51 -15.30
C SER A 56 2.28 8.86 -15.80
N PHE A 57 1.03 8.98 -16.24
CA PHE A 57 0.49 10.27 -16.71
C PHE A 57 0.46 11.29 -15.58
N GLY A 58 0.10 10.86 -14.36
CA GLY A 58 0.17 11.68 -13.16
C GLY A 58 1.62 11.99 -12.77
N ASP A 59 2.52 11.00 -12.82
CA ASP A 59 3.94 11.18 -12.47
C ASP A 59 4.64 12.20 -13.38
N PHE A 60 4.43 12.10 -14.70
CA PHE A 60 4.99 13.06 -15.66
C PHE A 60 4.40 14.45 -15.44
N SER A 61 3.11 14.55 -15.15
CA SER A 61 2.43 15.83 -14.91
C SER A 61 2.90 16.51 -13.63
N GLU A 62 3.03 15.75 -12.54
CA GLU A 62 3.63 16.24 -11.30
C GLU A 62 5.04 16.80 -11.56
N THR A 63 5.88 16.02 -12.25
CA THR A 63 7.25 16.44 -12.60
C THR A 63 7.24 17.75 -13.38
N LEU A 64 6.43 17.85 -14.44
CA LEU A 64 6.30 19.04 -15.27
C LEU A 64 5.82 20.27 -14.47
N LEU A 65 4.83 20.10 -13.59
CA LEU A 65 4.26 21.17 -12.77
C LEU A 65 5.25 21.68 -11.71
N ARG A 66 6.22 20.86 -11.29
CA ARG A 66 7.27 21.25 -10.33
C ARG A 66 8.45 21.99 -10.97
N LEU A 67 8.58 21.98 -12.30
CA LEU A 67 9.64 22.71 -13.00
C LEU A 67 9.43 24.23 -12.95
N ASP A 68 10.50 25.00 -13.15
CA ASP A 68 10.48 26.46 -13.15
C ASP A 68 9.70 27.00 -14.36
N GLN A 69 8.45 27.37 -14.14
CA GLN A 69 7.49 27.72 -15.20
C GLN A 69 7.96 28.85 -16.16
N PRO A 70 8.68 29.90 -15.70
CA PRO A 70 9.24 30.93 -16.58
C PRO A 70 10.44 30.48 -17.43
N GLN A 71 11.06 29.33 -17.15
CA GLN A 71 12.21 28.84 -17.90
C GLN A 71 11.83 28.55 -19.35
N THR A 72 12.67 29.00 -20.29
CA THR A 72 12.52 28.69 -21.72
C THR A 72 12.56 27.19 -21.94
N LEU A 73 11.62 26.66 -22.72
CA LEU A 73 11.52 25.23 -23.03
C LEU A 73 12.53 24.84 -24.12
N THR A 74 13.74 24.49 -23.71
CA THR A 74 14.85 24.11 -24.60
C THR A 74 14.80 22.63 -24.97
N ASP A 75 15.54 22.23 -26.02
CA ASP A 75 15.60 20.82 -26.44
C ASP A 75 16.21 19.91 -25.38
N ASN A 76 17.18 20.41 -24.61
CA ASN A 76 17.77 19.66 -23.50
C ASN A 76 16.71 19.39 -22.42
N LEU A 77 15.92 20.41 -22.03
CA LEU A 77 14.84 20.21 -21.06
C LEU A 77 13.78 19.23 -21.56
N ILE A 78 13.44 19.27 -22.84
CA ILE A 78 12.49 18.34 -23.43
C ILE A 78 13.01 16.90 -23.34
N ALA A 79 14.27 16.68 -23.70
CA ALA A 79 14.89 15.36 -23.67
C ALA A 79 15.08 14.83 -22.24
N ASP A 80 15.48 15.69 -21.31
CA ASP A 80 15.83 15.31 -19.94
C ASP A 80 14.59 15.10 -19.05
N TYR A 81 13.51 15.86 -19.26
CA TYR A 81 12.39 15.94 -18.29
C TYR A 81 10.99 15.76 -18.87
N ILE A 82 10.80 15.80 -20.20
CA ILE A 82 9.45 15.80 -20.78
C ILE A 82 9.14 14.49 -21.49
N THR A 83 10.01 14.02 -22.40
CA THR A 83 9.72 12.80 -23.16
C THR A 83 10.98 12.14 -23.70
N GLU A 84 11.13 10.85 -23.42
CA GLU A 84 12.16 10.00 -24.05
C GLU A 84 11.78 9.58 -25.49
N ASN A 85 10.51 9.76 -25.88
CA ASN A 85 10.07 9.46 -27.23
C ASN A 85 10.58 10.52 -28.22
N GLU A 86 11.54 10.14 -29.08
CA GLU A 86 12.17 11.03 -30.07
C GLU A 86 11.17 11.78 -30.95
N ARG A 87 10.08 11.12 -31.40
CA ARG A 87 9.08 11.74 -32.28
C ARG A 87 8.28 12.80 -31.53
N LYS A 88 7.88 12.54 -30.29
CA LYS A 88 7.20 13.52 -29.44
C LYS A 88 8.14 14.68 -29.10
N GLY A 89 9.38 14.37 -28.74
CA GLY A 89 10.42 15.35 -28.42
C GLY A 89 10.68 16.30 -29.58
N LEU A 90 10.92 15.77 -30.80
CA LEU A 90 11.14 16.60 -31.99
C LEU A 90 9.95 17.52 -32.30
N ARG A 91 8.72 17.00 -32.19
CA ARG A 91 7.51 17.81 -32.41
C ARG A 91 7.42 18.95 -31.40
N LEU A 92 7.68 18.66 -30.12
CA LEU A 92 7.64 19.67 -29.07
C LEU A 92 8.75 20.71 -29.23
N SER A 93 9.97 20.28 -29.59
CA SER A 93 11.09 21.17 -29.91
C SER A 93 10.74 22.17 -31.02
N LEU A 94 10.09 21.70 -32.09
CA LEU A 94 9.65 22.56 -33.19
C LEU A 94 8.58 23.56 -32.74
N LEU A 95 7.57 23.10 -32.00
CA LEU A 95 6.51 23.96 -31.45
C LEU A 95 7.08 25.02 -30.50
N SER A 96 7.97 24.60 -29.60
CA SER A 96 8.61 25.48 -28.62
C SER A 96 9.42 26.58 -29.31
N ARG A 97 10.30 26.22 -30.25
CA ARG A 97 11.13 27.19 -30.98
C ARG A 97 10.29 28.14 -31.85
N GLN A 98 9.23 27.64 -32.49
CA GLN A 98 8.36 28.47 -33.33
C GLN A 98 7.62 29.54 -32.52
N ASN A 99 7.25 29.22 -31.28
CA ASN A 99 6.42 30.08 -30.44
C ASN A 99 7.18 30.72 -29.27
N ASN A 100 8.49 30.46 -29.14
CA ASN A 100 9.32 30.84 -28.01
C ASN A 100 8.72 30.42 -26.65
N TRP A 101 8.29 29.16 -26.54
CA TRP A 101 7.60 28.69 -25.34
C TRP A 101 8.51 28.65 -24.11
N THR A 102 7.94 29.02 -22.97
CA THR A 102 8.40 28.59 -21.65
C THR A 102 7.75 27.27 -21.25
N ILE A 103 8.23 26.66 -20.16
CA ILE A 103 7.57 25.50 -19.54
C ILE A 103 6.10 25.83 -19.23
N GLY A 104 5.82 27.01 -18.66
CA GLY A 104 4.46 27.46 -18.38
C GLY A 104 3.59 27.57 -19.63
N ASN A 105 4.13 28.02 -20.76
CA ASN A 105 3.37 28.03 -22.02
C ASN A 105 3.04 26.62 -22.51
N PHE A 106 3.92 25.65 -22.30
CA PHE A 106 3.62 24.26 -22.62
C PHE A 106 2.54 23.69 -21.70
N VAL A 107 2.60 23.96 -20.40
CA VAL A 107 1.52 23.59 -19.46
C VAL A 107 0.19 24.20 -19.88
N ASP A 108 0.16 25.49 -20.24
CA ASP A 108 -1.04 26.16 -20.74
C ASP A 108 -1.53 25.57 -22.06
N PHE A 109 -0.61 25.19 -22.96
CA PHE A 109 -0.95 24.49 -24.20
C PHE A 109 -1.63 23.15 -23.92
N LEU A 110 -1.06 22.31 -23.05
CA LEU A 110 -1.67 21.02 -22.67
C LEU A 110 -3.04 21.23 -22.00
N ARG A 111 -3.16 22.20 -21.09
CA ARG A 111 -4.41 22.51 -20.38
C ARG A 111 -5.54 22.88 -21.34
N ASN A 112 -5.22 23.62 -22.39
CA ASN A 112 -6.20 24.07 -23.39
C ASN A 112 -6.43 23.06 -24.53
N ASN A 113 -5.65 21.98 -24.60
CA ASN A 113 -5.73 20.99 -25.69
C ASN A 113 -5.71 19.55 -25.12
N PRO A 114 -6.87 18.99 -24.72
CA PRO A 114 -6.94 17.66 -24.10
C PRO A 114 -6.36 16.53 -24.97
N ASP A 115 -6.54 16.59 -26.28
CA ASP A 115 -5.97 15.60 -27.21
C ASP A 115 -4.44 15.65 -27.23
N GLU A 116 -3.86 16.83 -27.07
CA GLU A 116 -2.40 17.02 -26.99
C GLU A 116 -1.87 16.51 -25.66
N GLN A 117 -2.58 16.82 -24.57
CA GLN A 117 -2.31 16.26 -23.26
C GLN A 117 -2.26 14.72 -23.29
N ASN A 118 -3.25 14.07 -23.89
CA ASN A 118 -3.24 12.63 -24.07
C ASN A 118 -2.12 12.15 -25.02
N TYR A 119 -1.88 12.84 -26.14
CA TYR A 119 -0.81 12.52 -27.09
C TYR A 119 0.57 12.53 -26.42
N PHE A 120 0.84 13.52 -25.58
CA PHE A 120 2.11 13.63 -24.86
C PHE A 120 2.17 12.70 -23.63
N GLY A 121 1.04 12.22 -23.13
CA GLY A 121 0.96 11.29 -22.01
C GLY A 121 0.89 11.99 -20.65
N TYR A 122 0.21 13.14 -20.61
CA TYR A 122 0.01 13.94 -19.41
C TYR A 122 -1.45 13.87 -18.94
N ASP A 123 -1.64 14.09 -17.64
CA ASP A 123 -2.90 14.40 -16.98
C ASP A 123 -2.58 15.45 -15.89
N LEU A 124 -2.68 16.73 -16.26
CA LEU A 124 -2.34 17.85 -15.40
C LEU A 124 -3.23 17.92 -14.15
N ALA A 125 -4.48 17.47 -14.25
CA ALA A 125 -5.38 17.44 -13.09
C ALA A 125 -4.92 16.38 -12.09
N LEU A 126 -4.56 15.18 -12.58
CA LEU A 126 -4.01 14.11 -11.75
C LEU A 126 -2.66 14.49 -11.14
N GLY A 127 -1.76 15.09 -11.93
CA GLY A 127 -0.47 15.57 -11.43
C GLY A 127 -0.60 16.64 -10.35
N GLN A 128 -1.54 17.57 -10.50
CA GLN A 128 -1.83 18.54 -9.44
C GLN A 128 -2.39 17.86 -8.19
N ALA A 129 -3.30 16.89 -8.33
CA ALA A 129 -3.83 16.12 -7.21
C ALA A 129 -2.72 15.38 -6.45
N TYR A 130 -1.72 14.81 -7.13
CA TYR A 130 -0.56 14.20 -6.48
C TYR A 130 0.22 15.20 -5.63
N ILE A 131 0.48 16.40 -6.16
CA ILE A 131 1.20 17.46 -5.44
C ILE A 131 0.43 17.85 -4.17
N ASP A 132 -0.87 18.09 -4.31
CA ASP A 132 -1.73 18.53 -3.22
C ASP A 132 -1.86 17.44 -2.14
N ASN A 133 -2.04 16.18 -2.55
CA ASN A 133 -2.10 15.03 -1.66
C ASN A 133 -0.79 14.79 -0.92
N GLN A 134 0.35 14.90 -1.61
CA GLN A 134 1.67 14.77 -0.96
C GLN A 134 1.86 15.82 0.12
N LEU A 135 1.43 17.06 -0.12
CA LEU A 135 1.51 18.15 0.86
C LEU A 135 0.56 17.94 2.04
N LYS A 136 -0.65 17.43 1.78
CA LYS A 136 -1.70 17.28 2.81
C LYS A 136 -1.52 16.02 3.66
N TYR A 137 -1.11 14.91 3.05
CA TYR A 137 -1.13 13.57 3.65
C TYR A 137 0.24 12.89 3.70
N GLY A 138 1.28 13.49 3.12
CA GLY A 138 2.60 12.85 3.00
C GLY A 138 2.64 11.71 1.97
N ALA A 139 1.57 11.51 1.19
CA ALA A 139 1.47 10.50 0.15
C ALA A 139 0.67 11.03 -1.04
N ARG A 140 1.06 10.65 -2.26
CA ARG A 140 0.43 11.13 -3.51
C ARG A 140 -0.89 10.41 -3.80
N THR A 141 -0.91 9.11 -3.55
CA THR A 141 -2.03 8.21 -3.84
C THR A 141 -2.23 7.20 -2.72
N TRP A 142 -3.31 6.44 -2.81
CA TRP A 142 -3.61 5.30 -1.94
C TRP A 142 -2.45 4.30 -1.86
N TYR A 143 -1.65 4.15 -2.92
CA TYR A 143 -0.58 3.15 -2.98
C TYR A 143 0.51 3.43 -1.95
N ASP A 144 1.12 4.61 -2.03
CA ASP A 144 2.19 5.02 -1.10
C ASP A 144 1.66 5.11 0.33
N TRP A 145 0.42 5.61 0.49
CA TRP A 145 -0.21 5.74 1.79
C TRP A 145 -0.45 4.38 2.46
N ALA A 146 -1.01 3.40 1.73
CA ALA A 146 -1.34 2.09 2.27
C ALA A 146 -0.09 1.36 2.77
N TYR A 147 1.02 1.39 2.02
CA TYR A 147 2.28 0.83 2.49
C TYR A 147 2.81 1.54 3.74
N ASN A 148 2.79 2.87 3.77
CA ASN A 148 3.35 3.63 4.89
C ASN A 148 2.51 3.53 6.18
N ASN A 149 1.22 3.17 6.09
CA ASN A 149 0.30 3.18 7.24
C ASN A 149 -0.20 1.79 7.61
N TRP A 150 -0.38 0.90 6.64
CA TRP A 150 -0.81 -0.48 6.88
C TRP A 150 0.31 -1.49 6.70
N GLY A 151 1.41 -1.15 6.01
CA GLY A 151 2.47 -2.08 5.64
C GLY A 151 2.17 -2.88 4.36
N VAL A 152 0.95 -2.75 3.82
CA VAL A 152 0.45 -3.56 2.70
C VAL A 152 -0.34 -2.73 1.70
N LYS A 153 -0.42 -3.23 0.46
CA LYS A 153 -1.04 -2.49 -0.66
C LYS A 153 -2.56 -2.38 -0.60
N TRP A 154 -3.22 -3.44 -0.15
CA TRP A 154 -4.68 -3.52 -0.10
C TRP A 154 -5.13 -3.94 1.28
N ASN A 155 -6.40 -3.69 1.57
CA ASN A 155 -7.04 -4.13 2.79
C ASN A 155 -7.06 -5.66 2.90
N ALA A 156 -7.36 -6.17 4.10
CA ALA A 156 -7.43 -7.59 4.37
C ALA A 156 -8.51 -8.31 3.55
N ASN A 157 -8.20 -9.54 3.14
CA ASN A 157 -9.18 -10.51 2.66
C ASN A 157 -9.44 -11.54 3.77
N THR A 158 -10.51 -11.36 4.53
CA THR A 158 -10.81 -12.22 5.69
C THR A 158 -11.15 -13.64 5.24
N GLN A 159 -10.45 -14.63 5.79
CA GLN A 159 -10.68 -16.05 5.51
C GLN A 159 -11.59 -16.69 6.56
N TYR A 160 -11.39 -16.32 7.83
CA TYR A 160 -12.14 -16.85 8.96
C TYR A 160 -12.08 -15.87 10.14
N CYS A 161 -13.18 -15.73 10.86
CA CYS A 161 -13.25 -14.96 12.10
C CYS A 161 -14.08 -15.72 13.12
N ASP A 162 -13.63 -15.77 14.38
CA ASP A 162 -14.43 -16.32 15.47
C ASP A 162 -15.76 -15.56 15.66
N GLU A 163 -16.78 -16.27 16.15
CA GLU A 163 -17.95 -15.62 16.71
C GLU A 163 -17.54 -14.81 17.96
N PHE A 164 -17.60 -13.48 17.86
CA PHE A 164 -17.26 -12.58 18.97
C PHE A 164 -18.49 -11.85 19.51
N ASN A 165 -18.74 -11.97 20.81
CA ASN A 165 -19.84 -11.34 21.52
C ASN A 165 -19.31 -10.41 22.63
N ASP A 166 -20.16 -9.51 23.14
CA ASP A 166 -19.80 -8.50 24.15
C ASP A 166 -19.23 -9.06 25.47
N GLY A 167 -19.32 -10.37 25.72
CA GLY A 167 -18.75 -11.03 26.90
C GLY A 167 -17.41 -11.72 26.67
N ASN A 168 -16.91 -11.76 25.43
CA ASN A 168 -15.64 -12.39 25.09
C ASN A 168 -14.46 -11.50 25.53
N THR A 169 -13.40 -12.12 26.05
CA THR A 169 -12.15 -11.42 26.39
C THR A 169 -11.04 -11.66 25.38
N CYS A 170 -11.24 -12.59 24.45
CA CYS A 170 -10.30 -12.93 23.39
C CYS A 170 -11.05 -13.16 22.06
N PHE A 171 -10.33 -13.01 20.96
CA PHE A 171 -10.79 -13.41 19.62
C PHE A 171 -9.62 -13.77 18.71
N TYR A 172 -9.95 -14.53 17.68
CA TYR A 172 -9.03 -15.03 16.66
C TYR A 172 -9.59 -14.75 15.26
N VAL A 173 -8.70 -14.37 14.32
CA VAL A 173 -9.06 -14.15 12.92
C VAL A 173 -7.92 -14.53 11.98
N CYS A 174 -8.27 -15.20 10.88
CA CYS A 174 -7.40 -15.45 9.74
C CYS A 174 -7.76 -14.54 8.57
N PHE A 175 -6.75 -13.95 7.92
CA PHE A 175 -6.96 -13.13 6.74
C PHE A 175 -5.70 -13.07 5.87
N ASP A 176 -5.90 -12.79 4.59
CA ASP A 176 -4.81 -12.66 3.64
C ASP A 176 -4.55 -11.19 3.31
N THR A 177 -3.29 -10.86 3.09
CA THR A 177 -2.83 -9.56 2.60
C THR A 177 -1.96 -9.77 1.37
N ALA A 178 -1.77 -8.71 0.58
CA ALA A 178 -0.93 -8.85 -0.60
C ALA A 178 0.55 -8.77 -0.28
N TRP A 179 1.24 -9.87 -0.56
CA TRP A 179 2.70 -10.03 -0.57
C TRP A 179 3.44 -9.79 0.75
N ASN A 180 2.86 -9.08 1.71
CA ASN A 180 3.49 -8.72 2.98
C ASN A 180 2.46 -8.78 4.11
N PRO A 181 2.90 -8.98 5.36
CA PRO A 181 2.04 -8.82 6.53
C PRO A 181 1.74 -7.33 6.81
N PRO A 182 0.60 -7.00 7.46
CA PRO A 182 0.23 -5.62 7.77
C PRO A 182 0.92 -5.11 9.05
N ASN A 183 2.25 -5.15 9.12
CA ASN A 183 3.02 -4.87 10.33
C ASN A 183 2.74 -3.47 10.90
N GLU A 184 2.68 -2.43 10.06
CA GLU A 184 2.41 -1.06 10.52
C GLU A 184 1.02 -0.94 11.16
N TRP A 185 0.03 -1.64 10.61
CA TRP A 185 -1.33 -1.66 11.15
C TRP A 185 -1.38 -2.39 12.50
N VAL A 186 -0.75 -3.56 12.61
CA VAL A 186 -0.70 -4.32 13.87
C VAL A 186 0.10 -3.59 14.94
N ASN A 187 1.21 -2.95 14.58
CA ASN A 187 1.98 -2.13 15.51
C ASN A 187 1.19 -0.94 16.04
N THR A 188 0.39 -0.30 15.19
CA THR A 188 -0.55 0.73 15.64
C THR A 188 -1.60 0.15 16.59
N LEU A 189 -2.10 -1.08 16.32
CA LEU A 189 -3.06 -1.74 17.20
C LEU A 189 -2.46 -2.04 18.58
N ILE A 190 -1.24 -2.60 18.63
CA ILE A 190 -0.46 -2.86 19.86
C ILE A 190 -0.27 -1.55 20.65
N GLN A 191 0.15 -0.47 19.99
CA GLN A 191 0.37 0.82 20.65
C GLN A 191 -0.92 1.48 21.15
N THR A 192 -2.03 1.27 20.44
CA THR A 192 -3.34 1.81 20.82
C THR A 192 -3.93 1.07 22.02
N PHE A 193 -3.65 -0.22 22.17
CA PHE A 193 -4.19 -1.09 23.21
C PHE A 193 -3.08 -1.83 23.98
N PRO A 194 -2.22 -1.12 24.73
CA PRO A 194 -1.04 -1.72 25.36
C PRO A 194 -1.35 -2.71 26.48
N ASP A 195 -2.57 -2.71 27.01
CA ASP A 195 -3.03 -3.64 28.06
C ASP A 195 -3.55 -4.97 27.48
N ALA A 196 -3.62 -5.10 26.15
CA ALA A 196 -4.00 -6.33 25.45
C ALA A 196 -2.77 -7.10 24.99
N LYS A 197 -2.87 -8.42 25.00
CA LYS A 197 -1.92 -9.29 24.31
C LYS A 197 -2.37 -9.42 22.87
N ILE A 198 -1.58 -8.90 21.95
CA ILE A 198 -1.86 -8.90 20.53
C ILE A 198 -0.69 -9.57 19.83
N LYS A 199 -0.99 -10.57 19.00
CA LYS A 199 0.01 -11.34 18.25
C LYS A 199 -0.48 -11.57 16.83
N LEU A 200 0.32 -11.18 15.85
CA LEU A 200 0.14 -11.47 14.45
C LEU A 200 1.20 -12.49 14.02
N THR A 201 0.79 -13.71 13.69
CA THR A 201 1.64 -14.67 12.98
C THR A 201 1.37 -14.52 11.48
N TYR A 202 2.41 -14.55 10.65
CA TYR A 202 2.28 -14.40 9.20
C TYR A 202 3.22 -15.29 8.40
N PHE A 203 2.79 -15.68 7.21
CA PHE A 203 3.60 -16.46 6.27
C PHE A 203 3.29 -16.08 4.81
N GLU A 204 4.32 -15.93 3.98
CA GLU A 204 4.21 -15.69 2.55
C GLU A 204 4.90 -16.85 1.80
N PRO A 205 4.13 -17.80 1.23
CA PRO A 205 4.68 -19.00 0.61
C PRO A 205 5.44 -18.72 -0.70
N GLY A 206 5.17 -17.61 -1.39
CA GLY A 206 5.70 -17.31 -2.70
C GLY A 206 7.21 -17.03 -2.73
N ILE A 207 7.72 -16.26 -1.77
CA ILE A 207 9.17 -16.02 -1.58
C ILE A 207 9.70 -16.65 -0.28
N PHE A 208 8.85 -17.41 0.42
CA PHE A 208 9.16 -18.21 1.60
C PHE A 208 9.74 -17.39 2.76
N PHE A 209 8.91 -16.51 3.32
CA PHE A 209 9.21 -15.84 4.59
C PHE A 209 8.01 -15.90 5.54
N GLY A 210 8.27 -15.77 6.83
CA GLY A 210 7.24 -15.72 7.84
C GLY A 210 7.79 -15.20 9.17
N GLY A 211 6.90 -14.91 10.10
CA GLY A 211 7.29 -14.29 11.36
C GLY A 211 6.11 -14.03 12.28
N ILE A 212 6.43 -13.33 13.37
CA ILE A 212 5.50 -12.92 14.40
C ILE A 212 5.74 -11.44 14.71
N GLU A 213 4.69 -10.65 14.76
CA GLU A 213 4.68 -9.31 15.37
C GLU A 213 3.81 -9.39 16.65
N SER A 214 4.37 -9.04 17.82
CA SER A 214 3.68 -9.25 19.10
C SER A 214 3.86 -8.07 20.06
N SER A 215 2.84 -7.85 20.89
CA SER A 215 2.92 -6.97 22.07
C SER A 215 3.99 -7.41 23.07
N ASP A 216 4.40 -8.69 23.06
CA ASP A 216 5.61 -9.15 23.73
C ASP A 216 6.76 -9.13 22.73
N GLU A 217 7.64 -8.13 22.86
CA GLU A 217 8.80 -7.95 21.97
C GLU A 217 9.71 -9.18 21.91
N THR A 218 9.68 -10.06 22.92
CA THR A 218 10.50 -11.28 22.95
C THR A 218 9.97 -12.39 22.03
N GLU A 219 8.72 -12.31 21.61
CA GLU A 219 8.10 -13.23 20.64
C GLU A 219 8.27 -12.76 19.19
N THR A 220 8.58 -11.47 18.97
CA THR A 220 8.68 -10.87 17.65
C THR A 220 9.86 -11.47 16.87
N CYS A 221 9.59 -11.96 15.65
CA CYS A 221 10.60 -12.61 14.83
C CYS A 221 10.30 -12.50 13.33
N TYR A 222 11.34 -12.64 12.52
CA TYR A 222 11.27 -12.69 11.06
C TYR A 222 12.25 -13.73 10.53
N TYR A 223 11.75 -14.60 9.66
CA TYR A 223 12.51 -15.67 9.04
C TYR A 223 12.23 -15.69 7.53
N GLN A 224 13.28 -15.87 6.75
CA GLN A 224 13.23 -15.87 5.29
C GLN A 224 14.22 -16.87 4.70
N TYR A 225 13.82 -17.52 3.62
CA TYR A 225 14.70 -18.31 2.77
C TYR A 225 15.71 -17.43 2.01
N PRO A 226 16.99 -17.83 1.90
CA PRO A 226 17.56 -19.11 2.35
C PRO A 226 18.14 -19.09 3.77
N ASP A 227 18.19 -17.94 4.42
CA ASP A 227 18.99 -17.75 5.65
C ASP A 227 18.41 -18.47 6.88
N SER A 228 17.09 -18.62 6.96
CA SER A 228 16.38 -19.15 8.13
C SER A 228 15.23 -20.09 7.77
N THR A 229 15.43 -20.89 6.72
CA THR A 229 14.43 -21.82 6.15
C THR A 229 13.76 -22.73 7.18
N LYS A 230 14.53 -23.30 8.12
CA LYS A 230 13.97 -24.20 9.15
C LYS A 230 13.02 -23.49 10.10
N GLN A 231 13.26 -22.21 10.39
CA GLN A 231 12.39 -21.41 11.24
C GLN A 231 11.17 -20.91 10.47
N ALA A 232 11.35 -20.47 9.22
CA ALA A 232 10.25 -20.12 8.34
C ALA A 232 9.31 -21.32 8.09
N LEU A 233 9.85 -22.54 7.95
CA LEU A 233 9.04 -23.76 7.82
C LEU A 233 8.18 -24.04 9.06
N LYS A 234 8.71 -23.79 10.27
CA LYS A 234 7.90 -23.94 11.50
C LYS A 234 6.72 -22.97 11.55
N ILE A 235 6.90 -21.75 11.04
CA ILE A 235 5.79 -20.81 10.88
C ILE A 235 4.81 -21.33 9.83
N ALA A 236 5.31 -21.82 8.68
CA ALA A 236 4.48 -22.40 7.63
C ALA A 236 3.62 -23.59 8.11
N GLU A 237 4.14 -24.42 9.01
CA GLU A 237 3.40 -25.52 9.65
C GLU A 237 2.17 -25.02 10.43
N GLU A 238 2.19 -23.82 11.00
CA GLU A 238 1.02 -23.22 11.66
C GLU A 238 -0.11 -22.86 10.66
N PHE A 239 0.26 -22.62 9.40
CA PHE A 239 -0.66 -22.38 8.29
C PHE A 239 -1.03 -23.67 7.52
N GLY A 240 -0.59 -24.83 8.03
CA GLY A 240 -0.95 -26.14 7.47
C GLY A 240 -0.06 -26.59 6.32
N TYR A 241 1.08 -25.93 6.10
CA TYR A 241 2.09 -26.38 5.14
C TYR A 241 3.05 -27.40 5.75
N SER A 242 3.71 -28.15 4.88
CA SER A 242 4.76 -29.11 5.19
C SER A 242 5.99 -28.87 4.30
N GLU A 243 7.12 -29.51 4.61
CA GLU A 243 8.33 -29.41 3.77
C GLU A 243 8.07 -29.90 2.34
N GLU A 244 7.15 -30.85 2.15
CA GLU A 244 6.80 -31.42 0.85
C GLU A 244 6.08 -30.45 -0.07
N ASP A 245 5.54 -29.35 0.47
CA ASP A 245 4.85 -28.31 -0.30
C ASP A 245 5.81 -27.33 -1.01
N PHE A 246 7.12 -27.43 -0.73
CA PHE A 246 8.11 -26.48 -1.22
C PHE A 246 9.32 -27.15 -1.88
N GLU A 247 9.78 -26.55 -2.98
CA GLU A 247 11.03 -26.93 -3.63
C GLU A 247 12.14 -25.93 -3.23
N PHE A 248 13.00 -26.34 -2.31
CA PHE A 248 14.18 -25.55 -1.95
C PHE A 248 15.34 -25.88 -2.88
N SER A 249 16.03 -24.87 -3.41
CA SER A 249 17.27 -25.14 -4.18
C SER A 249 18.34 -25.70 -3.25
N GLU A 250 18.92 -26.84 -3.62
CA GLU A 250 20.12 -27.38 -2.98
C GLU A 250 21.26 -26.34 -3.11
N GLN A 251 21.85 -25.95 -1.97
CA GLN A 251 23.06 -25.13 -1.92
C GLN A 251 24.32 -25.96 -2.16
#